data_AF-A0A9Q1IJW6-F1
#
_entry.id   AF-A0A9Q1IJW6-F1
#
_cell.length_a   1.000
_cell.length_b   1.000
_cell.length_c   1.000
_cell.angle_alpha   90.00
_cell.angle_beta   90.00
_cell.angle_gamma   90.00
#
_symmetry.space_group_name_H-M   'P 1'
#
loop_
_entity.id
_entity.type
_entity.pdbx_description
1 polymer ?
#
loop_
_entity_poly.entity_id
_entity_poly.type
_entity_poly.pdbx_seq_one_letter_code
_entity_poly.pdbx_strand_id
1 'polypeptide(L)'
;MEPEIEDKTLELMNTSSVMDSQNDDLSPKKSTVLRISNGTVTGSRKRPSEGNYEKEKDVCIQLFDQWSEADQVEFVEHLISRMCHYQHGHINSYLKPMLQRDFITALPAQGLDHIAENILSFLDARSLCWAELVCKEWQRVISEGMLWKKLIERMVRTDPLWKGLSERHQWEKYLFKNRTTEVPPNSYYHSLYPKIIQDIETIETNWRCGRHNLQRIQCRSENSKGVYCLQYDDHKIISGLRDNSIKTYGAPRRNVSLILLCPPDRLVPPHRPVPLQGGMSRRDQRVPRCGKTLPPVKCRPLQGLAHFFPMMLSARASL
;
A
#
# COMPACT_ATOMS: atom_id res chain seq x y z
N MET A 1 31.24 24.75 -1.83
CA MET A 1 30.99 24.57 -0.39
C MET A 1 29.62 23.92 -0.29
N GLU A 2 29.58 22.85 0.48
CA GLU A 2 28.55 21.80 0.63
C GLU A 2 28.41 20.74 -0.48
N PRO A 3 28.41 19.43 -0.12
CA PRO A 3 28.52 18.32 -1.07
C PRO A 3 27.25 17.46 -1.19
N GLU A 4 27.22 16.70 -2.28
CA GLU A 4 26.25 15.67 -2.65
C GLU A 4 26.28 14.49 -1.66
N ILE A 5 25.09 13.98 -1.29
CA ILE A 5 24.93 12.76 -0.50
C ILE A 5 24.47 11.66 -1.46
N GLU A 6 25.41 10.84 -1.89
CA GLU A 6 25.18 9.61 -2.65
C GLU A 6 24.78 8.43 -1.73
N ASP A 7 23.86 7.66 -2.28
CA ASP A 7 23.20 6.46 -1.78
C ASP A 7 24.19 5.29 -1.58
N LYS A 8 24.32 4.82 -0.33
CA LYS A 8 25.03 3.58 0.03
C LYS A 8 24.15 2.71 0.90
N THR A 9 23.25 1.97 0.26
CA THR A 9 22.49 0.91 0.92
C THR A 9 22.39 -0.32 0.02
N LEU A 10 23.54 -0.92 -0.28
CA LEU A 10 23.63 -2.17 -1.05
C LEU A 10 24.88 -2.97 -0.65
N GLU A 11 25.03 -3.24 0.65
CA GLU A 11 25.99 -4.22 1.15
C GLU A 11 25.62 -4.54 2.59
N LEU A 12 24.85 -5.61 2.81
CA LEU A 12 24.75 -6.37 4.07
C LEU A 12 23.82 -7.57 3.87
N MET A 13 24.13 -8.37 2.85
CA MET A 13 23.65 -9.75 2.75
C MET A 13 24.76 -10.56 2.10
N ASN A 14 25.82 -10.86 2.86
CA ASN A 14 26.68 -12.03 2.67
C ASN A 14 27.74 -12.08 3.77
N THR A 15 27.95 -13.31 4.27
CA THR A 15 29.12 -13.86 4.99
C THR A 15 28.88 -14.28 6.43
N SER A 16 28.51 -15.55 6.57
CA SER A 16 28.83 -16.38 7.73
C SER A 16 30.01 -17.31 7.38
N SER A 17 30.91 -17.47 8.34
CA SER A 17 31.85 -18.58 8.56
C SER A 17 33.35 -18.38 8.22
N VAL A 18 34.12 -18.94 9.17
CA VAL A 18 35.52 -19.38 9.15
C VAL A 18 36.57 -18.37 9.61
N MET A 19 37.13 -18.60 10.81
CA MET A 19 38.58 -18.67 11.06
C MET A 19 38.90 -19.51 12.30
N ASP A 20 39.77 -20.49 12.08
CA ASP A 20 40.45 -21.38 13.03
C ASP A 20 41.38 -20.63 14.00
N SER A 21 41.71 -21.26 15.15
CA SER A 21 43.09 -21.36 15.64
C SER A 21 43.29 -22.41 16.74
N GLN A 22 44.07 -23.43 16.37
CA GLN A 22 45.22 -24.03 17.07
C GLN A 22 45.05 -24.89 18.34
N ASN A 23 45.44 -26.17 18.16
CA ASN A 23 45.83 -27.15 19.18
C ASN A 23 47.27 -26.90 19.64
N ASP A 24 47.55 -27.16 20.92
CA ASP A 24 48.83 -27.69 21.39
C ASP A 24 48.61 -28.71 22.52
N ASP A 25 49.47 -29.72 22.50
CA ASP A 25 49.37 -31.08 23.02
C ASP A 25 49.97 -31.23 24.44
N LEU A 26 49.48 -32.18 25.26
CA LEU A 26 50.21 -32.97 26.30
C LEU A 26 49.24 -33.67 27.29
N SER A 27 49.23 -35.01 27.26
CA SER A 27 48.49 -35.92 28.15
C SER A 27 49.36 -36.44 29.33
N PRO A 28 48.98 -37.45 30.17
CA PRO A 28 47.67 -37.98 30.60
C PRO A 28 47.60 -38.31 32.12
N LYS A 29 46.49 -38.07 32.85
CA LYS A 29 46.22 -38.82 34.10
C LYS A 29 44.72 -39.10 34.36
N LYS A 30 44.36 -40.37 34.13
CA LYS A 30 43.46 -41.29 34.86
C LYS A 30 42.12 -40.77 35.41
N SER A 31 41.06 -41.28 34.78
CA SER A 31 39.85 -41.93 35.34
C SER A 31 39.49 -41.61 36.80
N THR A 32 38.30 -41.02 37.00
CA THR A 32 37.27 -41.60 37.88
C THR A 32 35.90 -41.07 37.45
N VAL A 33 35.04 -41.98 37.00
CA VAL A 33 33.60 -41.76 36.80
C VAL A 33 32.95 -41.65 38.17
N LEU A 34 32.28 -40.52 38.46
CA LEU A 34 31.34 -40.41 39.59
C LEU A 34 29.97 -39.97 39.09
N ARG A 35 29.00 -40.85 39.34
CA ARG A 35 27.58 -40.71 39.06
C ARG A 35 27.04 -39.44 39.74
N ILE A 36 26.40 -38.57 38.97
CA ILE A 36 25.64 -37.45 39.52
C ILE A 36 24.25 -37.98 39.90
N SER A 37 24.03 -38.15 41.20
CA SER A 37 22.71 -38.31 41.82
C SER A 37 22.41 -37.10 42.69
N ASN A 38 21.25 -36.49 42.45
CA ASN A 38 20.52 -35.46 43.19
C ASN A 38 21.18 -34.88 44.46
N GLY A 39 21.63 -33.63 44.34
CA GLY A 39 21.87 -32.75 45.48
C GLY A 39 21.12 -31.44 45.28
N THR A 40 20.11 -31.20 46.12
CA THR A 40 19.33 -29.97 46.20
C THR A 40 20.25 -28.81 46.58
N VAL A 41 20.61 -27.96 45.62
CA VAL A 41 21.36 -26.72 45.90
C VAL A 41 20.37 -25.67 46.41
N THR A 42 20.07 -25.72 47.70
CA THR A 42 19.47 -24.59 48.43
C THR A 42 20.57 -23.60 48.80
N GLY A 43 21.10 -22.92 47.78
CA GLY A 43 22.01 -21.79 47.96
C GLY A 43 21.24 -20.51 48.21
N SER A 44 20.43 -20.46 49.27
CA SER A 44 19.84 -19.20 49.73
C SER A 44 20.94 -18.37 50.38
N ARG A 45 21.48 -17.39 49.64
CA ARG A 45 22.24 -16.28 50.23
C ARG A 45 21.28 -15.57 51.19
N LYS A 46 21.32 -15.92 52.48
CA LYS A 46 20.56 -15.23 53.53
C LYS A 46 20.87 -13.73 53.46
N ARG A 47 19.86 -12.92 53.17
CA ARG A 47 19.90 -11.47 53.33
C ARG A 47 20.16 -11.17 54.81
N PRO A 48 21.18 -10.40 55.18
CA PRO A 48 21.29 -9.90 56.54
C PRO A 48 20.12 -8.93 56.79
N SER A 49 19.49 -9.02 57.98
CA SER A 49 18.43 -8.14 58.50
C SER A 49 17.02 -8.19 57.87
N GLU A 50 16.32 -9.32 57.93
CA GLU A 50 14.89 -9.41 57.56
C GLU A 50 13.93 -8.80 58.63
N GLY A 51 14.34 -8.72 59.90
CA GLY A 51 13.41 -8.40 61.00
C GLY A 51 13.05 -6.91 61.20
N ASN A 52 13.99 -5.98 60.96
CA ASN A 52 13.75 -4.54 61.14
C ASN A 52 13.36 -3.84 59.84
N TYR A 53 13.91 -4.31 58.71
CA TYR A 53 13.67 -3.74 57.39
C TYR A 53 12.19 -3.79 56.99
N GLU A 54 11.50 -4.92 57.20
CA GLU A 54 10.09 -5.02 56.81
C GLU A 54 9.20 -4.08 57.64
N LYS A 55 9.48 -3.92 58.94
CA LYS A 55 8.75 -2.97 59.80
C LYS A 55 8.99 -1.52 59.40
N GLU A 56 10.25 -1.15 59.14
CA GLU A 56 10.61 0.20 58.70
C GLU A 56 10.03 0.50 57.30
N LYS A 57 10.04 -0.49 56.40
CA LYS A 57 9.43 -0.40 55.07
C LYS A 57 7.93 -0.16 55.17
N ASP A 58 7.21 -0.89 56.00
CA ASP A 58 5.76 -0.73 56.17
C ASP A 58 5.40 0.68 56.67
N VAL A 59 6.19 1.22 57.61
CA VAL A 59 6.02 2.61 58.08
C VAL A 59 6.27 3.62 56.95
N CYS A 60 7.33 3.43 56.16
CA CYS A 60 7.62 4.30 55.02
C CYS A 60 6.49 4.28 53.96
N ILE A 61 5.89 3.11 53.69
CA ILE A 61 4.74 3.01 52.77
C ILE A 61 3.53 3.77 53.32
N GLN A 62 3.22 3.62 54.61
CA GLN A 62 2.11 4.35 55.22
C GLN A 62 2.29 5.87 55.21
N LEU A 63 3.53 6.35 55.36
CA LEU A 63 3.84 7.76 55.23
C LEU A 63 3.73 8.23 53.77
N PHE A 64 4.23 7.42 52.84
CA PHE A 64 4.15 7.69 51.41
C PHE A 64 2.70 7.85 50.91
N ASP A 65 1.79 7.01 51.39
CA ASP A 65 0.36 7.05 51.04
C ASP A 65 -0.37 8.30 51.56
N GLN A 66 0.19 9.00 52.56
CA GLN A 66 -0.38 10.23 53.12
C GLN A 66 0.08 11.50 52.40
N TRP A 67 1.14 11.40 51.59
CA TRP A 67 1.71 12.54 50.88
C TRP A 67 0.93 12.88 49.60
N SER A 68 1.11 14.11 49.10
CA SER A 68 0.53 14.51 47.82
C SER A 68 1.26 13.83 46.65
N GLU A 69 0.61 13.73 45.48
CA GLU A 69 1.23 13.15 44.28
C GLU A 69 2.55 13.84 43.91
N ALA A 70 2.66 15.15 44.12
CA ALA A 70 3.88 15.92 43.87
C ALA A 70 5.01 15.53 44.84
N ASP A 71 4.71 15.45 46.14
CA ASP A 71 5.67 15.07 47.17
C ASP A 71 6.14 13.61 47.00
N GLN A 72 5.23 12.72 46.59
CA GLN A 72 5.54 11.32 46.28
C GLN A 72 6.55 11.21 45.14
N VAL A 73 6.35 11.96 44.05
CA VAL A 73 7.27 11.96 42.90
C VAL A 73 8.62 12.56 43.30
N GLU A 74 8.64 13.71 43.97
CA GLU A 74 9.89 14.35 44.43
C GLU A 74 10.70 13.41 45.35
N PHE A 75 10.02 12.75 46.29
CA PHE A 75 10.66 11.80 47.18
C PHE A 75 11.27 10.61 46.44
N VAL A 76 10.53 10.01 45.49
CA VAL A 76 11.02 8.90 44.68
C VAL A 76 12.19 9.32 43.79
N GLU A 77 12.14 10.51 43.19
CA GLU A 77 13.26 11.08 42.43
C GLU A 77 14.50 11.25 43.32
N HIS A 78 14.34 11.74 44.55
CA HIS A 78 15.41 11.85 45.51
C HIS A 78 15.99 10.48 45.88
N LEU A 79 15.15 9.46 46.10
CA LEU A 79 15.60 8.09 46.36
C LEU A 79 16.37 7.51 45.16
N ILE A 80 15.83 7.65 43.95
CA ILE A 80 16.48 7.18 42.72
C ILE A 80 17.83 7.88 42.55
N SER A 81 17.94 9.18 42.81
CA SER A 81 19.20 9.94 42.68
C SER A 81 20.35 9.39 43.54
N ARG A 82 20.03 8.70 44.65
CA ARG A 82 21.00 8.11 45.58
C ARG A 82 21.37 6.66 45.24
N MET A 83 20.70 6.05 44.26
CA MET A 83 20.96 4.68 43.83
C MET A 83 22.06 4.61 42.76
N CYS A 84 22.65 3.43 42.58
CA CYS A 84 23.65 3.19 41.54
C CYS A 84 23.01 2.82 40.20
N HIS A 85 23.79 2.94 39.11
CA HIS A 85 23.34 2.64 37.75
C HIS A 85 22.73 1.23 37.59
N TYR A 86 23.24 0.24 38.33
CA TYR A 86 22.67 -1.12 38.31
C TYR A 86 21.26 -1.17 38.90
N GLN A 87 21.02 -0.48 40.02
CA GLN A 87 19.71 -0.39 40.66
C GLN A 87 18.72 0.39 39.78
N HIS A 88 19.18 1.46 39.12
CA HIS A 88 18.37 2.18 38.12
C HIS A 88 17.92 1.25 36.99
N GLY A 89 18.82 0.39 36.49
CA GLY A 89 18.47 -0.61 35.48
C GLY A 89 17.39 -1.60 35.95
N HIS A 90 17.45 -2.01 37.23
CA HIS A 90 16.43 -2.89 37.83
C HIS A 90 15.07 -2.19 37.97
N ILE A 91 15.05 -0.96 38.48
CA ILE A 91 13.82 -0.15 38.58
C ILE A 91 13.24 0.12 37.20
N ASN A 92 14.05 0.50 36.22
CA ASN A 92 13.59 0.74 34.85
C ASN A 92 12.97 -0.52 34.22
N SER A 93 13.53 -1.70 34.50
CA SER A 93 12.97 -2.97 34.04
C SER A 93 11.63 -3.29 34.70
N TYR A 94 11.43 -2.89 35.96
CA TYR A 94 10.17 -3.00 36.69
C TYR A 94 9.12 -2.00 36.20
N LEU A 95 9.53 -0.75 35.89
CA LEU A 95 8.64 0.31 35.41
C LEU A 95 8.21 0.12 33.95
N LYS A 96 9.10 -0.37 33.08
CA LYS A 96 8.82 -0.58 31.65
C LYS A 96 7.45 -1.23 31.35
N PRO A 97 7.08 -2.37 31.94
CA PRO A 97 5.78 -3.00 31.68
C PRO A 97 4.57 -2.21 32.22
N MET A 98 4.77 -1.28 33.16
CA MET A 98 3.71 -0.39 33.66
C MET A 98 3.50 0.83 32.75
N LEU A 99 4.56 1.27 32.06
CA LEU A 99 4.54 2.48 31.22
C LEU A 99 4.32 2.18 29.74
N GLN A 100 4.79 1.03 29.26
CA GLN A 100 4.77 0.68 27.85
C GLN A 100 4.10 -0.68 27.67
N ARG A 101 3.25 -0.78 26.65
CA ARG A 101 2.60 -2.02 26.27
C ARG A 101 2.91 -2.34 24.83
N ASP A 102 3.45 -3.53 24.60
CA ASP A 102 3.60 -4.06 23.24
C ASP A 102 2.27 -4.68 22.81
N PHE A 103 1.47 -3.91 22.08
CA PHE A 103 0.18 -4.36 21.57
C PHE A 103 0.31 -5.53 20.59
N ILE A 104 1.38 -5.58 19.81
CA ILE A 104 1.55 -6.59 18.75
C ILE A 104 1.94 -7.93 19.34
N THR A 105 2.60 -7.96 20.50
CA THR A 105 2.83 -9.21 21.26
C THR A 105 1.67 -9.53 22.21
N ALA A 106 1.04 -8.52 22.83
CA ALA A 106 -0.01 -8.73 23.83
C ALA A 106 -1.35 -9.17 23.21
N LEU A 107 -1.71 -8.69 22.03
CA LEU A 107 -2.99 -9.02 21.37
C LEU A 107 -3.03 -10.49 20.90
N PRO A 108 -2.02 -11.03 20.17
CA PRO A 108 -1.93 -12.46 19.86
C PRO A 108 -1.95 -13.36 21.09
N ALA A 109 -1.28 -12.95 22.17
CA ALA A 109 -1.29 -13.71 23.43
C ALA A 109 -2.71 -13.85 24.04
N GLN A 110 -3.64 -12.98 23.67
CA GLN A 110 -5.06 -13.03 24.07
C GLN A 110 -5.97 -13.62 22.99
N GLY A 111 -5.42 -14.14 21.87
CA GLY A 111 -6.19 -14.66 20.74
C GLY A 111 -6.81 -13.57 19.85
N LEU A 112 -6.33 -12.34 19.94
CA LEU A 112 -6.81 -11.18 19.18
C LEU A 112 -5.86 -10.82 18.02
N ASP A 113 -5.34 -11.83 17.31
CA ASP A 113 -4.36 -11.66 16.22
C ASP A 113 -4.86 -10.68 15.14
N HIS A 114 -6.14 -10.80 14.76
CA HIS A 114 -6.78 -9.94 13.77
C HIS A 114 -6.72 -8.44 14.12
N ILE A 115 -6.67 -8.07 15.40
CA ILE A 115 -6.54 -6.67 15.83
C ILE A 115 -5.11 -6.20 15.61
N ALA A 116 -4.11 -7.02 15.97
CA ALA A 116 -2.71 -6.72 15.72
C ALA A 116 -2.44 -6.57 14.21
N GLU A 117 -3.00 -7.48 13.41
CA GLU A 117 -2.95 -7.39 11.95
C GLU A 117 -3.61 -6.11 11.42
N ASN A 118 -4.76 -5.71 11.98
CA ASN A 118 -5.45 -4.50 11.57
C ASN A 118 -4.61 -3.25 11.85
N ILE A 119 -3.97 -3.16 13.02
CA ILE A 119 -3.06 -2.06 13.38
C ILE A 119 -1.92 -1.97 12.35
N LEU A 120 -1.25 -3.10 12.09
CA LEU A 120 -0.11 -3.13 11.18
C LEU A 120 -0.51 -2.92 9.70
N SER A 121 -1.77 -3.20 9.34
CA SER A 121 -2.27 -2.98 7.97
C SER A 121 -2.29 -1.51 7.54
N PHE A 122 -2.23 -0.56 8.49
CA PHE A 122 -2.17 0.86 8.19
C PHE A 122 -0.77 1.33 7.76
N LEU A 123 0.28 0.60 8.10
CA LEU A 123 1.67 0.98 7.82
C LEU A 123 1.96 1.05 6.32
N ASP A 124 2.85 1.95 5.94
CA ASP A 124 3.45 1.99 4.60
C ASP A 124 4.57 0.94 4.49
N ALA A 125 5.08 0.70 3.28
CA ALA A 125 6.08 -0.34 3.04
C ALA A 125 7.34 -0.15 3.90
N ARG A 126 7.82 1.10 4.08
CA ARG A 126 9.03 1.37 4.85
C ARG A 126 8.81 1.07 6.33
N SER A 127 7.71 1.56 6.91
CA SER A 127 7.39 1.28 8.30
C SER A 127 7.09 -0.20 8.53
N LEU A 128 6.53 -0.90 7.55
CA LEU A 128 6.30 -2.35 7.61
C LEU A 128 7.63 -3.12 7.64
N CYS A 129 8.62 -2.74 6.83
CA CYS A 129 9.98 -3.31 6.92
C CYS A 129 10.60 -3.09 8.31
N TRP A 130 10.45 -1.90 8.88
CA TRP A 130 10.95 -1.63 10.23
C TRP A 130 10.21 -2.46 11.29
N ALA A 131 8.90 -2.62 11.14
CA ALA A 131 8.07 -3.45 12.02
C ALA A 131 8.54 -4.92 12.03
N GLU A 132 8.97 -5.48 10.90
CA GLU A 132 9.53 -6.83 10.83
C GLU A 132 10.84 -7.00 11.61
N LEU A 133 11.59 -5.92 11.82
CA LEU A 133 12.88 -5.93 12.51
C LEU A 133 12.77 -5.69 14.03
N VAL A 134 11.58 -5.39 14.55
CA VAL A 134 11.37 -5.10 15.98
C VAL A 134 11.65 -6.34 16.83
N CYS A 135 10.97 -7.46 16.55
CA CYS A 135 11.20 -8.73 17.21
C CYS A 135 10.58 -9.90 16.40
N LYS A 136 10.88 -11.13 16.83
CA LYS A 136 10.36 -12.35 16.17
C LYS A 136 8.84 -12.44 16.16
N GLU A 137 8.18 -11.93 17.20
CA GLU A 137 6.71 -11.97 17.29
C GLU A 137 6.08 -11.00 16.30
N TRP A 138 6.62 -9.80 16.17
CA TRP A 138 6.17 -8.84 15.15
C TRP A 138 6.33 -9.43 13.74
N GLN A 139 7.49 -10.02 13.44
CA GLN A 139 7.71 -10.72 12.17
C GLN A 139 6.72 -11.86 11.95
N ARG A 140 6.39 -12.63 12.99
CA ARG A 140 5.39 -13.71 12.95
C ARG A 140 4.01 -13.16 12.59
N VAL A 141 3.54 -12.12 13.30
CA VAL A 141 2.24 -11.48 13.03
C VAL A 141 2.17 -10.91 11.60
N ILE A 142 3.25 -10.28 11.12
CA ILE A 142 3.32 -9.72 9.76
C ILE A 142 3.24 -10.83 8.71
N SER A 143 3.95 -11.95 8.93
CA SER A 143 4.02 -13.06 7.99
C SER A 143 2.75 -13.93 7.96
N GLU A 144 2.21 -14.29 9.12
CA GLU A 144 0.96 -15.05 9.22
C GLU A 144 -0.25 -14.20 8.79
N GLY A 145 -0.25 -12.90 9.13
CA GLY A 145 -1.29 -11.95 8.74
C GLY A 145 -1.27 -11.53 7.26
N MET A 146 -0.32 -12.05 6.46
CA MET A 146 -0.16 -11.78 5.03
C MET A 146 -0.13 -10.27 4.72
N LEU A 147 0.57 -9.48 5.54
CA LEU A 147 0.47 -8.01 5.45
C LEU A 147 1.06 -7.45 4.16
N TRP A 148 2.08 -8.08 3.56
CA TRP A 148 2.59 -7.66 2.26
C TRP A 148 1.57 -7.86 1.14
N LYS A 149 0.80 -8.95 1.20
CA LYS A 149 -0.33 -9.16 0.29
C LYS A 149 -1.39 -8.07 0.48
N LYS A 150 -1.80 -7.80 1.73
CA LYS A 150 -2.80 -6.76 2.05
C LYS A 150 -2.33 -5.36 1.63
N LEU A 151 -1.04 -5.06 1.79
CA LEU A 151 -0.43 -3.81 1.35
C LEU A 151 -0.54 -3.66 -0.17
N ILE A 152 -0.14 -4.68 -0.92
CA ILE A 152 -0.25 -4.70 -2.38
C ILE A 152 -1.72 -4.55 -2.83
N GLU A 153 -2.65 -5.29 -2.22
CA GLU A 153 -4.08 -5.20 -2.51
C GLU A 153 -4.65 -3.80 -2.25
N ARG A 154 -4.20 -3.14 -1.17
CA ARG A 154 -4.56 -1.75 -0.87
C ARG A 154 -4.03 -0.80 -1.94
N MET A 155 -2.79 -0.96 -2.39
CA MET A 155 -2.22 -0.14 -3.46
C MET A 155 -2.96 -0.35 -4.78
N VAL A 156 -3.26 -1.59 -5.16
CA VAL A 156 -4.04 -1.90 -6.38
C VAL A 156 -5.47 -1.31 -6.34
N ARG A 157 -6.08 -1.22 -5.16
CA ARG A 157 -7.42 -0.61 -5.01
C ARG A 157 -7.42 0.91 -5.11
N THR A 158 -6.32 1.54 -4.69
CA THR A 158 -6.24 3.01 -4.55
C THR A 158 -5.54 3.68 -5.72
N ASP A 159 -4.56 3.02 -6.33
CA ASP A 159 -3.73 3.55 -7.40
C ASP A 159 -4.01 2.85 -8.74
N PRO A 160 -4.51 3.59 -9.77
CA PRO A 160 -4.73 3.06 -11.12
C PRO A 160 -3.48 2.50 -11.80
N LEU A 161 -2.28 3.02 -11.51
CA LEU A 161 -1.02 2.50 -12.07
C LEU A 161 -0.77 1.08 -11.56
N TRP A 162 -0.94 0.86 -10.26
CA TRP A 162 -0.81 -0.46 -9.64
C TRP A 162 -1.85 -1.43 -10.21
N LYS A 163 -3.08 -0.96 -10.41
CA LYS A 163 -4.12 -1.75 -11.07
C LYS A 163 -3.74 -2.16 -12.49
N GLY A 164 -3.33 -1.20 -13.32
CA GLY A 164 -2.92 -1.49 -14.70
C GLY A 164 -1.70 -2.40 -14.80
N LEU A 165 -0.75 -2.29 -13.87
CA LEU A 165 0.37 -3.22 -13.76
C LEU A 165 -0.09 -4.61 -13.33
N SER A 166 -1.03 -4.70 -12.37
CA SER A 166 -1.64 -5.96 -11.87
C SER A 166 -2.19 -6.84 -12.96
N GLU A 167 -2.93 -6.22 -13.87
CA GLU A 167 -3.55 -6.86 -15.03
C GLU A 167 -2.51 -7.25 -16.09
N ARG A 168 -1.55 -6.36 -16.38
CA ARG A 168 -0.53 -6.59 -17.45
C ARG A 168 0.50 -7.66 -17.09
N HIS A 169 0.99 -7.66 -15.86
CA HIS A 169 1.98 -8.63 -15.38
C HIS A 169 1.34 -9.88 -14.76
N GLN A 170 -0.01 -9.95 -14.71
CA GLN A 170 -0.76 -11.12 -14.26
C GLN A 170 -0.47 -11.54 -12.80
N TRP A 171 -0.23 -10.56 -11.92
CA TRP A 171 -0.12 -10.79 -10.46
C TRP A 171 -1.49 -10.69 -9.80
N GLU A 172 -2.45 -10.01 -10.42
CA GLU A 172 -3.85 -9.95 -9.96
C GLU A 172 -4.45 -11.35 -9.73
N LYS A 173 -4.00 -12.38 -10.47
CA LYS A 173 -4.47 -13.76 -10.30
C LYS A 173 -4.24 -14.35 -8.91
N TYR A 174 -3.28 -13.81 -8.14
CA TYR A 174 -2.94 -14.20 -6.78
C TYR A 174 -3.53 -13.23 -5.72
N LEU A 175 -4.01 -12.07 -6.14
CA LEU A 175 -4.61 -11.05 -5.29
C LEU A 175 -6.13 -11.28 -5.16
N PHE A 176 -6.74 -10.84 -4.07
CA PHE A 176 -8.19 -10.85 -3.80
C PHE A 176 -8.87 -12.23 -3.75
N LYS A 177 -8.11 -13.33 -3.87
CA LYS A 177 -8.62 -14.69 -3.69
C LYS A 177 -8.41 -15.14 -2.25
N ASN A 178 -9.52 -15.45 -1.58
CA ASN A 178 -9.53 -15.96 -0.21
C ASN A 178 -9.25 -17.48 -0.16
N ARG A 179 -9.44 -18.20 -1.27
CA ARG A 179 -9.30 -19.67 -1.36
C ARG A 179 -8.97 -20.09 -2.80
N THR A 180 -7.70 -20.05 -3.18
CA THR A 180 -7.18 -20.89 -4.27
C THR A 180 -6.36 -22.01 -3.67
N THR A 181 -6.29 -23.15 -4.36
CA THR A 181 -5.56 -24.34 -3.94
C THR A 181 -4.07 -24.08 -3.71
N GLU A 182 -3.53 -23.02 -4.32
CA GLU A 182 -2.15 -22.54 -4.13
C GLU A 182 -2.17 -21.02 -3.92
N VAL A 183 -2.11 -20.57 -2.67
CA VAL A 183 -1.84 -19.16 -2.35
C VAL A 183 -0.33 -19.04 -2.09
N PRO A 184 0.39 -18.17 -2.81
CA PRO A 184 1.81 -17.96 -2.54
C PRO A 184 2.05 -17.55 -1.08
N PRO A 185 3.18 -17.95 -0.46
CA PRO A 185 3.52 -17.55 0.90
C PRO A 185 3.79 -16.03 0.99
N ASN A 186 3.75 -15.46 2.21
CA ASN A 186 4.01 -14.03 2.43
C ASN A 186 5.36 -13.57 1.84
N SER A 187 6.38 -14.43 1.87
CA SER A 187 7.71 -14.16 1.29
C SER A 187 7.67 -13.84 -0.21
N TYR A 188 6.73 -14.43 -0.96
CA TYR A 188 6.53 -14.09 -2.37
C TYR A 188 6.14 -12.62 -2.52
N TYR A 189 5.13 -12.17 -1.76
CA TYR A 189 4.64 -10.78 -1.82
C TYR A 189 5.68 -9.78 -1.29
N HIS A 190 6.41 -10.14 -0.23
CA HIS A 190 7.54 -9.36 0.26
C HIS A 190 8.60 -9.18 -0.83
N SER A 191 8.94 -10.23 -1.60
CA SER A 191 9.91 -10.15 -2.70
C SER A 191 9.37 -9.47 -3.97
N LEU A 192 8.04 -9.45 -4.13
CA LEU A 192 7.37 -8.86 -5.29
C LEU A 192 7.28 -7.34 -5.16
N TYR A 193 7.03 -6.82 -3.94
CA TYR A 193 6.91 -5.39 -3.70
C TYR A 193 8.07 -4.56 -4.29
N PRO A 194 9.35 -4.84 -4.00
CA PRO A 194 10.45 -4.06 -4.57
C PRO A 194 10.54 -4.18 -6.10
N LYS A 195 10.15 -5.30 -6.69
CA LYS A 195 10.10 -5.47 -8.16
C LYS A 195 9.03 -4.59 -8.79
N ILE A 196 7.88 -4.44 -8.14
CA ILE A 196 6.81 -3.53 -8.61
C ILE A 196 7.30 -2.08 -8.56
N ILE A 197 7.97 -1.68 -7.48
CA ILE A 197 8.54 -0.32 -7.38
C ILE A 197 9.56 -0.08 -8.49
N GLN A 198 10.46 -1.04 -8.72
CA GLN A 198 11.44 -0.96 -9.81
C GLN A 198 10.78 -0.88 -11.19
N ASP A 199 9.70 -1.62 -11.43
CA ASP A 199 8.93 -1.55 -12.68
C ASP A 199 8.30 -0.16 -12.87
N ILE A 200 7.74 0.43 -11.80
CA ILE A 200 7.18 1.79 -11.82
C ILE A 200 8.25 2.81 -12.17
N GLU A 201 9.41 2.77 -11.50
CA GLU A 201 10.54 3.68 -11.76
C GLU A 201 11.08 3.51 -13.20
N THR A 202 11.11 2.28 -13.69
CA THR A 202 11.52 1.98 -15.07
C THR A 202 10.54 2.58 -16.08
N ILE A 203 9.23 2.49 -15.81
CA ILE A 203 8.20 3.11 -16.65
C ILE A 203 8.36 4.63 -16.65
N GLU A 204 8.51 5.25 -15.48
CA GLU A 204 8.74 6.70 -15.40
C GLU A 204 10.00 7.13 -16.17
N THR A 205 11.08 6.39 -16.03
CA THR A 205 12.33 6.64 -16.75
C THR A 205 12.14 6.51 -18.26
N ASN A 206 11.40 5.49 -18.72
CA ASN A 206 11.08 5.32 -20.12
C ASN A 206 10.27 6.51 -20.67
N TRP A 207 9.31 7.04 -19.90
CA TRP A 207 8.59 8.26 -20.27
C TRP A 207 9.51 9.49 -20.33
N ARG A 208 10.36 9.71 -19.32
CA ARG A 208 11.30 10.84 -19.27
C ARG A 208 12.33 10.81 -20.40
N CYS A 209 12.78 9.62 -20.78
CA CYS A 209 13.77 9.42 -21.84
C CYS A 209 13.17 9.16 -23.23
N GLY A 210 11.84 9.14 -23.37
CA GLY A 210 11.16 8.83 -24.62
C GLY A 210 11.40 7.41 -25.15
N ARG A 211 11.75 6.44 -24.29
CA ARG A 211 11.93 5.03 -24.67
C ARG A 211 10.57 4.37 -24.82
N HIS A 212 10.22 3.96 -26.04
CA HIS A 212 8.90 3.39 -26.34
C HIS A 212 8.97 2.36 -27.47
N ASN A 213 7.97 1.48 -27.53
CA ASN A 213 7.76 0.57 -28.65
C ASN A 213 6.72 1.17 -29.62
N LEU A 214 7.16 1.65 -30.78
CA LEU A 214 6.29 2.23 -31.78
C LEU A 214 5.65 1.13 -32.65
N GLN A 215 4.32 1.07 -32.64
CA GLN A 215 3.57 0.16 -33.50
C GLN A 215 2.62 0.96 -34.39
N ARG A 216 2.71 0.73 -35.72
CA ARG A 216 1.96 1.50 -36.73
C ARG A 216 0.82 0.67 -37.30
N ILE A 217 -0.38 1.24 -37.36
CA ILE A 217 -1.57 0.64 -37.96
C ILE A 217 -1.88 1.35 -39.26
N GLN A 218 -1.85 0.63 -40.38
CA GLN A 218 -2.26 1.21 -41.66
C GLN A 218 -3.77 1.08 -41.81
N CYS A 219 -4.48 2.22 -41.79
CA CYS A 219 -5.94 2.26 -41.86
C CYS A 219 -6.50 1.87 -43.24
N ARG A 220 -5.67 1.81 -44.29
CA ARG A 220 -6.05 1.45 -45.68
C ARG A 220 -7.32 2.19 -46.15
N SER A 221 -7.28 3.51 -46.18
CA SER A 221 -8.34 4.33 -46.79
C SER A 221 -8.07 4.52 -48.28
N GLU A 222 -9.10 4.32 -49.11
CA GLU A 222 -8.98 4.27 -50.57
C GLU A 222 -8.84 5.67 -51.20
N ASN A 223 -9.76 6.59 -50.86
CA ASN A 223 -9.91 7.84 -51.61
C ASN A 223 -9.45 9.09 -50.84
N SER A 224 -9.39 9.01 -49.50
CA SER A 224 -9.04 10.14 -48.65
C SER A 224 -8.34 9.67 -47.39
N LYS A 225 -7.11 10.15 -47.16
CA LYS A 225 -6.30 9.76 -45.99
C LYS A 225 -6.53 10.74 -44.84
N GLY A 226 -6.72 10.22 -43.63
CA GLY A 226 -6.81 11.02 -42.41
C GLY A 226 -7.61 10.30 -41.32
N VAL A 227 -7.13 10.35 -40.08
CA VAL A 227 -7.84 9.91 -38.87
C VAL A 227 -8.20 11.19 -38.10
N TYR A 228 -9.49 11.45 -37.89
CA TYR A 228 -9.96 12.65 -37.21
C TYR A 228 -10.07 12.46 -35.69
N CYS A 229 -10.50 11.28 -35.27
CA CYS A 229 -10.68 10.96 -33.85
C CYS A 229 -10.32 9.50 -33.58
N LEU A 230 -9.88 9.24 -32.34
CA LEU A 230 -9.61 7.89 -31.86
C LEU A 230 -10.01 7.74 -30.39
N GLN A 231 -10.42 6.54 -30.01
CA GLN A 231 -10.61 6.11 -28.63
C GLN A 231 -10.11 4.67 -28.49
N TYR A 232 -9.55 4.30 -27.34
CA TYR A 232 -9.08 2.94 -27.10
C TYR A 232 -9.46 2.46 -25.70
N ASP A 233 -9.52 1.14 -25.56
CA ASP A 233 -9.52 0.41 -24.30
C ASP A 233 -8.53 -0.77 -24.41
N ASP A 234 -8.53 -1.69 -23.43
CA ASP A 234 -7.60 -2.83 -23.41
C ASP A 234 -7.86 -3.86 -24.52
N HIS A 235 -9.01 -3.81 -25.18
CA HIS A 235 -9.44 -4.79 -26.18
C HIS A 235 -9.50 -4.22 -27.60
N LYS A 236 -9.75 -2.92 -27.76
CA LYS A 236 -10.01 -2.33 -29.07
C LYS A 236 -9.56 -0.89 -29.19
N ILE A 237 -9.27 -0.50 -30.43
CA ILE A 237 -9.05 0.88 -30.86
C ILE A 237 -10.14 1.21 -31.86
N ILE A 238 -10.87 2.31 -31.66
CA ILE A 238 -11.89 2.83 -32.57
C ILE A 238 -11.36 4.12 -33.19
N SER A 239 -11.41 4.23 -34.51
CA SER A 239 -10.96 5.41 -35.25
C SER A 239 -12.01 5.92 -36.23
N GLY A 240 -12.28 7.23 -36.23
CA GLY A 240 -13.07 7.89 -37.27
C GLY A 240 -12.17 8.41 -38.39
N LEU A 241 -12.44 7.97 -39.62
CA LEU A 241 -11.63 8.25 -40.80
C LEU A 241 -12.27 9.29 -41.71
N ARG A 242 -11.45 9.92 -42.56
CA ARG A 242 -11.89 10.91 -43.55
C ARG A 242 -12.72 10.32 -44.70
N ASP A 243 -12.70 9.02 -44.89
CA ASP A 243 -13.51 8.29 -45.89
C ASP A 243 -14.95 8.01 -45.40
N ASN A 244 -15.42 8.74 -44.37
CA ASN A 244 -16.72 8.57 -43.71
C ASN A 244 -16.91 7.19 -43.04
N SER A 245 -15.83 6.45 -42.81
CA SER A 245 -15.87 5.17 -42.11
C SER A 245 -15.37 5.27 -40.67
N ILE A 246 -15.91 4.40 -39.82
CA ILE A 246 -15.40 4.15 -38.47
C ILE A 246 -14.80 2.75 -38.49
N LYS A 247 -13.50 2.64 -38.19
CA LYS A 247 -12.79 1.35 -38.13
C LYS A 247 -12.48 0.99 -36.68
N THR A 248 -12.79 -0.26 -36.32
CA THR A 248 -12.45 -0.86 -35.03
C THR A 248 -11.33 -1.88 -35.24
N TYR A 249 -10.27 -1.77 -34.46
CA TYR A 249 -9.12 -2.68 -34.48
C TYR A 249 -9.06 -3.44 -33.15
N GLY A 250 -8.98 -4.77 -33.20
CA GLY A 250 -8.81 -5.59 -32.00
C GLY A 250 -7.35 -5.65 -31.52
N ALA A 251 -7.10 -5.43 -30.23
CA ALA A 251 -5.83 -5.75 -29.58
C ALA A 251 -5.79 -7.27 -29.28
N PRO A 252 -4.64 -7.99 -29.43
CA PRO A 252 -3.27 -7.50 -29.63
C PRO A 252 -2.78 -7.49 -31.08
N ARG A 253 -3.47 -8.18 -32.01
CA ARG A 253 -3.02 -8.33 -33.41
C ARG A 253 -3.30 -7.12 -34.30
N ARG A 254 -4.09 -6.16 -33.83
CA ARG A 254 -4.48 -4.91 -34.52
C ARG A 254 -5.06 -5.14 -35.90
N ASN A 255 -5.78 -6.24 -36.07
CA ASN A 255 -6.55 -6.48 -37.27
C ASN A 255 -7.81 -5.63 -37.25
N VAL A 256 -8.24 -5.14 -38.42
CA VAL A 256 -9.55 -4.52 -38.57
C VAL A 256 -10.59 -5.58 -38.25
N SER A 257 -11.34 -5.35 -37.16
CA SER A 257 -12.38 -6.26 -36.70
C SER A 257 -13.75 -5.84 -37.24
N LEU A 258 -13.96 -4.55 -37.46
CA LEU A 258 -15.24 -4.03 -37.96
C LEU A 258 -15.03 -2.70 -38.71
N ILE A 259 -15.73 -2.55 -39.83
CA ILE A 259 -15.86 -1.27 -40.55
C ILE A 259 -17.32 -0.88 -40.53
N LEU A 260 -17.64 0.23 -39.87
CA LEU A 260 -18.95 0.85 -39.93
C LEU A 260 -18.89 1.97 -40.96
N LEU A 261 -19.65 1.84 -42.04
CA LEU A 261 -19.86 2.92 -42.98
C LEU A 261 -20.97 3.80 -42.41
N CYS A 262 -20.67 5.07 -42.16
CA CYS A 262 -21.74 6.02 -41.95
C CYS A 262 -22.42 6.22 -43.31
N PRO A 263 -23.69 5.84 -43.50
CA PRO A 263 -24.38 6.16 -44.75
C PRO A 263 -24.28 7.66 -44.95
N PRO A 264 -24.04 8.16 -46.17
CA PRO A 264 -24.12 9.59 -46.42
C PRO A 264 -25.53 10.00 -45.99
N ASP A 265 -25.62 10.82 -44.94
CA ASP A 265 -26.88 11.40 -44.53
C ASP A 265 -27.51 11.99 -45.79
N ARG A 266 -28.68 11.45 -46.18
CA ARG A 266 -29.64 12.24 -46.93
C ARG A 266 -29.96 13.40 -46.01
N LEU A 267 -29.18 14.46 -46.11
CA LEU A 267 -29.59 15.79 -45.73
C LEU A 267 -30.85 16.04 -46.55
N VAL A 268 -32.01 15.72 -45.98
CA VAL A 268 -33.30 16.18 -46.49
C VAL A 268 -33.17 17.70 -46.44
N PRO A 269 -33.11 18.39 -47.60
CA PRO A 269 -32.97 19.84 -47.57
C PRO A 269 -34.18 20.39 -46.83
N PRO A 270 -34.02 21.44 -45.99
CA PRO A 270 -35.16 22.08 -45.36
C PRO A 270 -36.14 22.48 -46.47
N HIS A 271 -37.39 22.02 -46.35
CA HIS A 271 -38.46 22.40 -47.27
C HIS A 271 -38.43 23.92 -47.48
N ARG A 272 -38.33 24.36 -48.74
CA ARG A 272 -38.51 25.78 -49.08
C ARG A 272 -39.84 26.25 -48.50
N PRO A 273 -39.89 27.37 -47.75
CA PRO A 273 -41.16 27.96 -47.38
C PRO A 273 -41.88 28.45 -48.64
N VAL A 274 -43.11 27.99 -48.82
CA VAL A 274 -44.06 28.55 -49.80
C VAL A 274 -44.44 29.95 -49.32
N PRO A 275 -44.43 30.99 -50.18
CA PRO A 275 -44.84 32.32 -49.74
C PRO A 275 -46.35 32.37 -49.56
N LEU A 276 -46.81 32.62 -48.33
CA LEU A 276 -48.19 32.99 -48.05
C LEU A 276 -48.35 34.50 -48.27
N GLN A 277 -49.20 34.86 -49.22
CA GLN A 277 -49.73 36.22 -49.39
C GLN A 277 -50.49 36.64 -48.12
N GLY A 278 -50.34 37.91 -47.76
CA GLY A 278 -50.75 38.47 -46.49
C GLY A 278 -52.26 38.67 -46.27
N GLY A 279 -52.60 38.99 -45.03
CA GLY A 279 -53.92 39.46 -44.61
C GLY A 279 -54.05 39.47 -43.08
N MET A 280 -54.39 40.62 -42.52
CA MET A 280 -54.22 41.03 -41.11
C MET A 280 -55.25 40.46 -40.10
N SER A 281 -54.83 40.53 -38.82
CA SER A 281 -55.57 41.09 -37.68
C SER A 281 -56.07 40.17 -36.55
N ARG A 282 -55.97 40.74 -35.35
CA ARG A 282 -56.04 40.19 -33.98
C ARG A 282 -57.48 39.97 -33.49
N ARG A 283 -57.73 38.95 -32.65
CA ARG A 283 -58.13 39.04 -31.21
C ARG A 283 -58.75 37.74 -30.64
N ASP A 284 -58.50 37.57 -29.35
CA ASP A 284 -59.24 36.88 -28.27
C ASP A 284 -59.27 35.35 -28.05
N GLN A 285 -58.56 34.97 -26.96
CA GLN A 285 -58.93 34.13 -25.81
C GLN A 285 -59.85 32.89 -25.98
N ARG A 286 -59.32 31.70 -25.67
CA ARG A 286 -59.64 30.84 -24.49
C ARG A 286 -58.98 29.45 -24.60
N VAL A 287 -58.57 28.91 -23.45
CA VAL A 287 -58.02 27.56 -23.19
C VAL A 287 -59.01 26.89 -22.21
N PRO A 288 -59.41 25.60 -22.31
CA PRO A 288 -58.59 24.50 -21.77
C PRO A 288 -58.72 23.05 -22.34
N ARG A 289 -57.58 22.33 -22.27
CA ARG A 289 -57.30 20.89 -21.92
C ARG A 289 -58.11 19.77 -22.64
N CYS A 290 -57.60 18.57 -22.96
CA CYS A 290 -56.54 17.71 -22.42
C CYS A 290 -56.26 16.59 -23.46
N GLY A 291 -55.05 16.01 -23.54
CA GLY A 291 -54.89 14.76 -24.31
C GLY A 291 -53.50 14.27 -24.72
N LYS A 292 -52.57 14.09 -23.75
CA LYS A 292 -51.46 13.12 -23.77
C LYS A 292 -50.41 13.18 -24.91
N THR A 293 -49.28 13.83 -24.62
CA THR A 293 -47.95 13.41 -25.12
C THR A 293 -46.94 13.51 -23.97
N LEU A 294 -46.19 12.42 -23.81
CA LEU A 294 -45.16 12.22 -22.77
C LEU A 294 -44.07 13.32 -22.82
N PRO A 295 -43.53 13.75 -21.68
CA PRO A 295 -42.40 14.68 -21.68
C PRO A 295 -41.15 14.00 -22.27
N PRO A 296 -40.26 14.76 -22.94
CA PRO A 296 -38.96 14.26 -23.31
C PRO A 296 -38.20 13.87 -22.05
N VAL A 297 -37.59 12.68 -22.07
CA VAL A 297 -36.68 12.21 -21.04
C VAL A 297 -35.57 13.25 -20.91
N LYS A 298 -35.64 14.06 -19.86
CA LYS A 298 -34.50 14.80 -19.33
C LYS A 298 -33.49 13.75 -18.86
N CYS A 299 -32.47 13.48 -19.66
CA CYS A 299 -31.24 12.92 -19.13
C CYS A 299 -30.68 13.97 -18.17
N ARG A 300 -30.95 13.80 -16.87
CA ARG A 300 -30.18 14.48 -15.84
C ARG A 300 -28.71 14.06 -16.03
N PRO A 301 -27.77 14.99 -15.87
CA PRO A 301 -26.37 14.60 -15.78
C PRO A 301 -26.23 13.73 -14.54
N LEU A 302 -25.75 12.50 -14.72
CA LEU A 302 -25.13 11.78 -13.62
C LEU A 302 -23.93 12.62 -13.20
N GLN A 303 -24.07 13.31 -12.07
CA GLN A 303 -22.95 13.83 -11.32
C GLN A 303 -22.02 12.65 -11.01
N GLY A 304 -20.80 12.71 -11.52
CA GLY A 304 -19.76 11.73 -11.27
C GLY A 304 -18.72 11.74 -12.36
N LEU A 305 -17.60 12.41 -12.09
CA LEU A 305 -16.34 12.42 -12.86
C LEU A 305 -16.32 13.30 -14.13
N ALA A 306 -16.58 14.59 -13.94
CA ALA A 306 -15.82 15.61 -14.64
C ALA A 306 -14.63 16.04 -13.74
N HIS A 307 -13.52 15.32 -13.86
CA HIS A 307 -12.18 15.84 -13.56
C HIS A 307 -11.19 15.14 -14.50
N PHE A 308 -11.38 15.32 -15.81
CA PHE A 308 -10.28 15.17 -16.75
C PHE A 308 -10.42 16.24 -17.83
N PHE A 309 -9.28 16.85 -18.13
CA PHE A 309 -8.99 18.06 -18.94
C PHE A 309 -8.89 19.39 -18.15
N PRO A 310 -7.99 20.34 -18.51
CA PRO A 310 -6.73 20.26 -19.28
C PRO A 310 -5.56 21.16 -18.78
N MET A 311 -4.30 20.80 -19.06
CA MET A 311 -3.15 21.71 -19.34
C MET A 311 -2.25 20.97 -20.35
N MET A 312 -2.14 21.39 -21.63
CA MET A 312 -1.23 22.43 -22.17
C MET A 312 0.24 22.17 -21.78
N LEU A 313 1.23 22.07 -22.69
CA LEU A 313 1.52 22.81 -23.92
C LEU A 313 1.55 21.89 -25.17
N SER A 314 0.94 22.25 -26.31
CA SER A 314 1.27 23.31 -27.28
C SER A 314 2.59 23.09 -28.05
N ALA A 315 2.42 22.98 -29.36
CA ALA A 315 3.41 22.73 -30.39
C ALA A 315 4.53 23.77 -30.49
N ARG A 316 5.68 23.33 -30.99
CA ARG A 316 6.52 24.11 -31.92
C ARG A 316 7.21 23.16 -32.89
N ALA A 317 6.57 22.93 -34.03
CA ALA A 317 7.27 22.70 -35.28
C ALA A 317 7.52 24.09 -35.87
N SER A 318 8.78 24.49 -35.98
CA SER A 318 9.20 25.67 -36.75
C SER A 318 10.01 25.18 -37.94
N LEU A 319 9.49 25.53 -39.13
CA LEU A 319 10.10 25.65 -40.47
C LEU A 319 10.90 24.47 -41.02
#